data_AF-A0A252CQX1-F1
#
_entry.id   AF-A0A252CQX1-F1
#
_cell.length_a   1.000
_cell.length_b   1.000
_cell.length_c   1.000
_cell.angle_alpha   90.00
_cell.angle_beta   90.00
_cell.angle_gamma   90.00
#
_symmetry.space_group_name_H-M   'P 1'
#
loop_
_entity.id
_entity.type
_entity.pdbx_description
1 polymer ?
#
loop_
_entity_poly.entity_id
_entity_poly.type
_entity_poly.pdbx_seq_one_letter_code
_entity_poly.pdbx_strand_id
1 'polypeptide(L)' 'HFKVSAPEYTSLTTQIFIAGDPHLDSDTTFAVRSMIVELQKHEALDELKAPNQSKQFYTTEFDFVLKPVTLSSREL' A
#
# COMPACT_ATOMS: atom_id res chain seq x y z
N HIS A 1 -2.72 0.07 6.62
CA HIS A 1 -1.39 0.09 7.27
C HIS A 1 -0.66 -1.21 6.95
N PHE A 2 0.66 -1.14 6.78
CA PHE A 2 1.50 -2.25 6.35
C PHE A 2 2.82 -2.22 7.11
N LYS A 3 3.32 -3.41 7.40
CA LYS A 3 4.69 -3.66 7.80
C LYS A 3 5.24 -4.73 6.86
N VAL A 4 6.21 -4.36 6.03
CA VAL A 4 6.80 -5.24 5.02
C VAL A 4 8.27 -5.47 5.37
N SER A 5 8.67 -6.73 5.35
CA SER A 5 10.04 -7.15 5.71
C SER A 5 10.49 -8.30 4.82
N ALA A 6 11.76 -8.28 4.43
CA ALA A 6 12.44 -9.36 3.75
C ALA A 6 13.88 -9.46 4.25
N PRO A 7 14.50 -10.66 4.27
CA PRO A 7 15.93 -10.80 4.58
C PRO A 7 16.78 -9.88 3.72
N GLU A 8 17.82 -9.26 4.29
CA GLU A 8 18.74 -8.34 3.60
C GLU A 8 18.13 -6.98 3.18
N TYR A 9 16.88 -6.68 3.56
CA TYR A 9 16.24 -5.39 3.31
C TYR A 9 15.84 -4.66 4.60
N THR A 10 15.83 -3.33 4.55
CA THR A 10 15.30 -2.49 5.61
C THR A 10 13.79 -2.65 5.68
N SER A 11 13.25 -2.94 6.87
CA SER A 11 11.80 -3.04 7.07
C SER A 11 11.10 -1.72 6.76
N LEU A 12 9.95 -1.80 6.09
CA LEU A 12 9.11 -0.66 5.75
C LEU A 12 7.81 -0.70 6.56
N THR A 13 7.60 0.29 7.41
CA THR A 13 6.30 0.55 8.05
C THR A 13 5.65 1.72 7.34
N THR A 14 4.46 1.51 6.79
CA THR A 14 3.79 2.54 5.97
C THR A 14 2.27 2.32 5.89
N GLN A 15 1.57 3.18 5.16
CA GLN A 15 0.15 3.07 4.83
C GLN A 15 -0.10 3.60 3.42
N ILE A 16 -1.27 3.25 2.85
CA ILE A 16 -1.76 3.82 1.60
C ILE A 16 -3.05 4.56 1.90
N PHE A 17 -3.36 5.56 1.09
CA PHE A 17 -4.57 6.37 1.18
C PHE A 17 -5.44 6.12 -0.05
N ILE A 18 -6.76 6.28 0.07
CA ILE A 18 -7.69 6.09 -1.04
C ILE A 18 -7.97 7.43 -1.71
N ALA A 19 -7.87 7.49 -3.03
CA ALA A 19 -8.18 8.66 -3.82
C ALA A 19 -9.62 9.13 -3.59
N GLY A 20 -9.81 10.44 -3.46
CA GLY A 20 -11.12 11.04 -3.20
C GLY A 20 -11.56 11.04 -1.74
N ASP A 21 -10.71 10.58 -0.81
CA ASP A 21 -10.97 10.76 0.62
C ASP A 21 -10.96 12.28 0.97
N PRO A 22 -11.98 12.79 1.68
CA PRO A 22 -12.15 14.23 1.93
C PRO A 22 -11.08 14.82 2.85
N HIS A 23 -10.27 13.99 3.51
CA HIS A 23 -9.25 14.41 4.47
C HIS A 23 -7.82 14.24 3.96
N LEU A 24 -7.62 13.89 2.68
CA LEU A 24 -6.28 13.76 2.08
C LEU A 24 -5.45 15.03 2.23
N ASP A 25 -6.05 16.19 1.97
CA ASP A 25 -5.36 17.49 2.03
C ASP A 25 -5.32 18.10 3.45
N SER A 26 -6.04 17.49 4.40
CA SER A 26 -6.14 17.97 5.79
C SER A 26 -5.50 17.00 6.79
N ASP A 27 -4.61 16.11 6.34
CA ASP A 27 -3.99 15.11 7.21
C ASP A 27 -3.16 15.79 8.32
N THR A 28 -3.70 15.71 9.54
CA THR A 28 -3.12 16.30 10.75
C THR A 28 -1.83 15.60 11.19
N THR A 29 -1.51 14.44 10.61
CA THR A 29 -0.31 13.66 10.91
C THR A 29 0.81 13.86 9.88
N PHE A 30 0.58 14.64 8.82
CA PHE A 30 1.51 14.86 7.69
C PHE A 30 2.05 13.55 7.08
N ALA A 31 1.30 12.45 7.24
CA ALA A 31 1.67 11.12 6.79
C ALA A 31 1.25 10.89 5.33
N VAL A 32 0.31 11.68 4.80
CA VAL A 32 -0.05 11.71 3.38
C VAL A 32 1.17 12.10 2.56
N ARG A 33 1.84 11.09 2.02
CA ARG A 33 2.80 11.16 0.93
C ARG A 33 2.13 10.68 -0.35
N SER A 34 2.89 10.59 -1.45
CA SER A 34 2.47 10.12 -2.79
C SER A 34 1.92 8.68 -2.87
N MET A 35 1.43 8.11 -1.76
CA MET A 35 0.91 6.74 -1.63
C MET A 35 -0.63 6.76 -1.66
N ILE A 36 -1.21 7.43 -2.65
CA ILE A 36 -2.65 7.48 -2.88
C ILE A 36 -2.99 6.46 -3.98
N VAL A 37 -4.00 5.63 -3.73
CA VAL A 37 -4.44 4.58 -4.66
C VAL A 37 -5.89 4.77 -5.08
N GLU A 38 -6.22 4.35 -6.29
CA GLU A 38 -7.60 4.31 -6.77
C GLU A 38 -8.23 2.94 -6.50
N LEU A 39 -9.49 2.92 -6.10
CA LEU A 39 -10.25 1.69 -5.94
C LEU A 39 -11.01 1.36 -7.23
N GLN A 40 -10.66 0.26 -7.87
CA GLN A 40 -11.43 -0.28 -8.97
C GLN A 40 -12.68 -0.98 -8.42
N LYS A 41 -13.87 -0.50 -8.80
CA LYS A 41 -15.15 -1.11 -8.44
C LYS A 41 -15.46 -2.32 -9.33
N HIS A 42 -15.91 -3.41 -8.72
CA HIS A 42 -16.35 -4.63 -9.40
C HIS A 42 -17.77 -5.01 -8.98
N GLU A 43 -18.58 -5.44 -9.96
CA GLU A 43 -19.89 -6.03 -9.71
C GLU A 43 -19.74 -7.53 -9.38
N ALA A 44 -20.74 -8.13 -8.73
CA ALA A 44 -20.69 -9.49 -8.18
C ALA A 44 -20.42 -10.61 -9.20
N LEU A 45 -20.50 -10.33 -10.51
CA LEU A 45 -20.26 -11.29 -11.60
C LEU A 45 -18.80 -11.31 -12.10
N ASP A 46 -17.92 -10.48 -11.53
CA ASP A 46 -16.49 -10.45 -11.91
C ASP A 46 -15.69 -11.56 -11.20
N GLU A 47 -16.04 -12.82 -11.50
CA GLU A 47 -15.48 -14.03 -10.85
C GLU A 47 -13.97 -14.20 -11.07
N LEU A 48 -13.42 -13.62 -12.15
CA LEU A 48 -12.00 -13.71 -12.49
C LEU A 48 -11.10 -12.93 -11.52
N LYS A 49 -11.62 -11.82 -10.97
CA LYS A 49 -10.87 -10.94 -10.06
C LYS A 49 -11.01 -11.36 -8.59
N ALA A 50 -12.10 -12.03 -8.22
CA ALA A 50 -12.31 -12.51 -6.87
C ALA A 50 -13.21 -13.77 -6.84
N PRO A 51 -12.63 -14.98 -6.98
CA PRO A 51 -13.40 -16.20 -6.84
C PRO A 51 -14.04 -16.26 -5.46
N ASN A 52 -15.35 -16.50 -5.40
CA ASN A 52 -16.21 -16.52 -4.21
C ASN A 52 -16.73 -15.16 -3.68
N GLN A 53 -16.59 -14.06 -4.41
CA GLN A 53 -17.33 -12.83 -4.08
C GLN A 53 -18.75 -12.87 -4.68
N SER A 54 -19.77 -12.85 -3.82
CA SER A 54 -21.19 -12.84 -4.22
C SER A 54 -21.82 -11.43 -4.20
N LYS A 55 -21.01 -10.40 -3.92
CA LYS A 55 -21.43 -9.00 -3.76
C LYS A 55 -20.42 -8.07 -4.42
N GLN A 56 -20.82 -6.81 -4.62
CA GLN A 56 -19.95 -5.76 -5.11
C GLN A 56 -18.68 -5.66 -4.22
N PHE A 57 -17.51 -5.56 -4.85
CA PHE A 57 -16.23 -5.42 -4.17
C PHE A 57 -15.35 -4.39 -4.88
N TYR A 58 -14.22 -4.06 -4.26
CA TYR A 58 -13.23 -3.15 -4.83
C TYR A 58 -11.85 -3.79 -4.81
N THR A 59 -11.02 -3.50 -5.81
CA THR A 59 -9.62 -3.91 -5.85
C THR A 59 -8.69 -2.71 -6.05
N THR A 60 -7.43 -2.88 -5.68
CA THR A 60 -6.34 -1.95 -5.98
C THR A 60 -5.05 -2.73 -6.05
N GLU A 61 -4.06 -2.18 -6.75
CA GLU A 61 -2.70 -2.70 -6.81
C GLU A 61 -1.74 -1.66 -6.25
N PHE A 62 -0.73 -2.09 -5.48
CA PHE A 62 0.27 -1.21 -4.89
C PHE A 62 1.57 -1.98 -4.67
N ASP A 63 2.68 -1.47 -5.20
CA ASP A 63 4.00 -2.09 -5.07
C ASP A 63 4.79 -1.52 -3.89
N PHE A 64 5.32 -2.41 -3.05
CA PHE A 64 6.26 -2.05 -2.00
C PHE A 64 7.70 -2.32 -2.47
N VAL A 65 8.50 -1.25 -2.59
CA VAL A 65 9.93 -1.37 -2.90
C VAL A 65 10.74 -1.22 -1.61
N LEU A 66 11.45 -2.28 -1.22
CA LEU A 66 12.31 -2.26 -0.03
C LEU A 66 13.72 -1.83 -0.39
N LYS A 67 14.36 -1.08 0.52
CA LYS A 67 15.76 -0.67 0.39
C LYS A 67 16.67 -1.78 0.93
N PRO A 68 17.69 -2.24 0.17
CA PRO A 68 18.70 -3.17 0.71
C PRO A 68 19.37 -2.62 1.96
N VAL A 69 19.70 -3.48 2.92
CA VAL A 69 20.54 -3.11 4.05
C VAL A 69 21.95 -2.84 3.52
N THR A 70 22.36 -1.57 3.47
CA THR A 70 23.75 -1.24 3.19
C THR A 70 24.58 -1.56 4.43
N LEU A 71 25.44 -2.58 4.37
CA LEU A 71 26.50 -2.75 5.35
C LEU A 71 27.45 -1.55 5.21
N SER A 72 27.30 -0.56 6.09
CA SER A 72 28.27 0.52 6.19
C SER A 72 29.52 -0.04 6.85
N SER A 73 30.59 -0.26 6.08
CA SER A 73 31.95 -0.42 6.61
C SER A 73 32.42 0.89 7.24
N ARG A 74 31.98 1.13 8.47
CA ARG A 74 32.63 2.06 9.39
C ARG A 74 32.59 1.40 10.75
N GLU A 75 33.67 0.70 11.08
CA GLU A 75 34.51 0.88 12.28
C GLU A 75 35.81 0.08 12.01
N LEU A 76 36.88 0.80 11.67
CA LEU A 76 38.28 0.34 11.82
C LEU A 76 38.86 1.10 13.01
#